data_AF-A0A517PID6-F1
#
_entry.id   AF-A0A517PID6-F1
#
_cell.length_a   1.000
_cell.length_b   1.000
_cell.length_c   1.000
_cell.angle_alpha   90.00
_cell.angle_beta   90.00
_cell.angle_gamma   90.00
#
_symmetry.space_group_name_H-M   'P 1'
#
loop_
_entity.id
_entity.type
_entity.pdbx_description
1 polymer ?
#
loop_
_entity_poly.entity_id
_entity_poly.type
_entity_poly.pdbx_seq_one_letter_code
_entity_poly.pdbx_strand_id
1 'polypeptide(L)'
;MRFGLSRLSLLLLFPLFSLTGCEQPQVNFVFSEKTNELVPEAAKPVKEALVRQFGNPFELTQFEGLPTDFGDVEGSVKTVQASSGEEKLIRFQVEGLQDAYPKLLGLPLEWTSGKGQGQISRIKEYNYETGTIAVDKTADIDPQPGDTFLVECTRLQFGRDLYNRHCMHCHGMSGEGTGPTSRYLNPPPRDFRQGIYKYTSTKPTAKAQNADLERTVKEGIAGTYMPSFKLLTEDEVSAIVNYVVWLSIRGETEKKIVDELFFDYSKEVVAERTSEDGGESREDVMEELKEYMELDFPDTLEFATSSVAEAWEEANMEDAVVVPETPRVPDTPESRERGRKLYLGDKTKCATCHGPQGRGNGTATQDFWTNPATNEKYPNRGLHDIWGNQLPPRDLHRGIYRGGRRPIDVYRRMYSGIKGTPMPAFGGPLSDEELWDLVNYVMSLPYSSK
;
A
#
# COMPACT_ATOMS: atom_id res chain seq x y z
N MET A 1 59.99 60.09 14.80
CA MET A 1 58.54 60.27 14.63
C MET A 1 57.86 58.94 14.88
N ARG A 2 57.06 58.85 15.95
CA ARG A 2 56.39 57.62 16.43
C ARG A 2 55.03 57.50 15.71
N PHE A 3 54.75 56.33 15.12
CA PHE A 3 53.44 55.99 14.58
C PHE A 3 52.49 55.59 15.72
N GLY A 4 51.37 56.30 15.86
CA GLY A 4 50.32 56.04 16.84
C GLY A 4 49.24 55.12 16.28
N LEU A 5 48.88 54.10 17.05
CA LEU A 5 47.67 53.28 16.84
C LEU A 5 46.43 54.08 17.23
N SER A 6 45.40 54.05 16.38
CA SER A 6 44.02 54.39 16.77
C SER A 6 43.14 53.16 16.56
N ARG A 7 42.49 52.71 17.64
CA ARG A 7 41.51 51.63 17.68
C ARG A 7 40.16 52.18 17.22
N LEU A 8 39.59 51.62 16.16
CA LEU A 8 38.21 51.88 15.75
C LEU A 8 37.34 50.71 16.24
N SER A 9 36.53 50.95 17.28
CA SER A 9 35.52 50.00 17.75
C SER A 9 34.33 50.00 16.81
N LEU A 10 34.13 48.92 16.06
CA LEU A 10 32.97 48.71 15.21
C LEU A 10 31.83 48.11 16.06
N LEU A 11 30.83 48.92 16.40
CA LEU A 11 29.56 48.46 17.00
C LEU A 11 28.74 47.78 15.90
N LEU A 12 28.75 46.44 15.87
CA LEU A 12 27.85 45.64 15.04
C LEU A 12 26.48 45.56 15.74
N LEU A 13 25.52 46.36 15.25
CA LEU A 13 24.09 46.15 15.47
C LEU A 13 23.68 44.86 14.77
N PHE A 14 23.49 43.79 15.54
CA PHE A 14 22.80 42.59 15.05
C PHE A 14 21.28 42.84 15.11
N PRO A 15 20.55 42.75 13.98
CA PRO A 15 19.10 42.74 14.03
C PRO A 15 18.66 41.41 14.65
N LEU A 16 17.88 41.48 15.73
CA LEU A 16 17.13 40.34 16.24
C LEU A 16 16.14 39.90 15.16
N PHE A 17 16.51 38.91 14.36
CA PHE A 17 15.54 38.09 13.65
C PHE A 17 14.81 37.24 14.67
N SER A 18 13.54 37.58 14.92
CA SER A 18 12.57 36.69 15.54
C SER A 18 12.53 35.39 14.74
N LEU A 19 13.04 34.31 15.33
CA LEU A 19 12.83 32.95 14.85
C LEU A 19 11.33 32.64 14.99
N THR A 20 10.56 32.89 13.94
CA THR A 20 9.29 32.22 13.70
C THR A 20 9.58 30.73 13.70
N GLY A 21 8.99 29.98 14.64
CA GLY A 21 9.14 28.54 14.73
C GLY A 21 8.95 27.89 13.36
N CYS A 22 9.81 26.93 13.02
CA CYS A 22 9.62 26.11 11.83
C CYS A 22 8.30 25.35 11.98
N GLU A 23 7.21 25.89 11.43
CA GLU A 23 6.06 25.10 11.06
C GLU A 23 6.56 24.08 10.05
N GLN A 24 6.63 22.81 10.46
CA GLN A 24 7.02 21.72 9.58
C GLN A 24 6.03 21.75 8.40
N PRO A 25 6.48 21.79 7.14
CA PRO A 25 5.57 21.74 6.01
C PRO A 25 4.71 20.48 6.14
N GLN A 26 3.39 20.62 5.99
CA GLN A 26 2.51 19.46 6.01
C GLN A 26 2.85 18.56 4.83
N VAL A 27 3.45 17.41 5.15
CA VAL A 27 3.79 16.38 4.16
C VAL A 27 2.58 15.50 3.98
N ASN A 28 2.04 15.45 2.77
CA ASN A 28 0.97 14.53 2.42
C ASN A 28 1.54 13.29 1.73
N PHE A 29 0.76 12.21 1.75
CA PHE A 29 1.00 11.09 0.86
C PHE A 29 1.04 11.57 -0.61
N VAL A 30 1.96 11.00 -1.39
CA VAL A 30 2.04 11.18 -2.83
C VAL A 30 0.75 10.70 -3.50
N PHE A 31 0.04 11.63 -4.14
CA PHE A 31 -1.15 11.36 -4.96
C PHE A 31 -0.76 10.82 -6.35
N SER A 32 -1.66 10.09 -6.99
CA SER A 32 -1.45 9.54 -8.34
C SER A 32 -1.27 10.64 -9.40
N GLU A 33 -0.59 10.31 -10.50
CA GLU A 33 -0.46 11.22 -11.65
C GLU A 33 -1.84 11.61 -12.19
N LYS A 34 -2.76 10.64 -12.30
CA LYS A 34 -4.14 10.85 -12.72
C LYS A 34 -4.89 11.84 -11.83
N THR A 35 -4.67 11.82 -10.51
CA THR A 35 -5.23 12.82 -9.57
C THR A 35 -4.71 14.23 -9.87
N ASN A 36 -3.45 14.34 -10.31
CA ASN A 36 -2.83 15.62 -10.66
C ASN A 36 -3.21 16.11 -12.07
N GLU A 37 -3.81 15.25 -12.89
CA GLU A 37 -4.35 15.58 -14.22
C GLU A 37 -5.80 16.09 -14.16
N LEU A 38 -6.49 15.99 -13.03
CA LEU A 38 -7.75 16.70 -12.79
C LEU A 38 -7.54 18.22 -12.78
N VAL A 39 -8.59 18.97 -13.14
CA VAL A 39 -8.59 20.44 -12.92
C VAL A 39 -8.45 20.76 -11.42
N PRO A 40 -7.79 21.87 -11.03
CA PRO A 40 -7.52 22.18 -9.63
C PRO A 40 -8.77 22.15 -8.72
N GLU A 41 -9.91 22.59 -9.27
CA GLU A 41 -11.22 22.64 -8.61
C GLU A 41 -11.74 21.25 -8.24
N ALA A 42 -11.42 20.21 -9.01
CA ALA A 42 -11.75 18.82 -8.71
C ALA A 42 -10.64 18.14 -7.89
N ALA A 43 -9.37 18.39 -8.22
CA ALA A 43 -8.22 17.75 -7.58
C ALA A 43 -8.09 18.11 -6.09
N LYS A 44 -8.36 19.36 -5.72
CA LYS A 44 -8.19 19.85 -4.34
C LYS A 44 -9.18 19.19 -3.37
N PRO A 45 -10.50 19.19 -3.61
CA PRO A 45 -11.45 18.48 -2.74
C PRO A 45 -11.15 17.00 -2.57
N VAL A 46 -10.76 16.31 -3.66
CA VAL A 46 -10.35 14.89 -3.60
C VAL A 46 -9.17 14.69 -2.65
N LYS A 47 -8.14 15.51 -2.77
CA LYS A 47 -6.94 15.44 -1.90
C LYS A 47 -7.29 15.72 -0.44
N GLU A 48 -8.12 16.73 -0.19
CA GLU A 48 -8.58 17.10 1.16
C GLU A 48 -9.44 15.98 1.77
N ALA A 49 -10.34 15.38 0.99
CA ALA A 49 -11.15 14.25 1.44
C ALA A 49 -10.30 13.03 1.81
N LEU A 50 -9.32 12.68 0.98
CA LEU A 50 -8.39 11.58 1.26
C LEU A 50 -7.53 11.85 2.51
N VAL A 51 -7.04 13.08 2.69
CA VAL A 51 -6.29 13.46 3.90
C VAL A 51 -7.19 13.46 5.13
N ARG A 52 -8.45 13.90 5.02
CA ARG A 52 -9.41 13.84 6.12
C ARG A 52 -9.68 12.40 6.55
N GLN A 53 -9.86 11.50 5.58
CA GLN A 53 -10.26 10.12 5.84
C GLN A 53 -9.10 9.21 6.25
N PHE A 54 -7.94 9.34 5.63
CA PHE A 54 -6.77 8.46 5.87
C PHE A 54 -5.63 9.16 6.61
N GLY A 55 -5.70 10.47 6.77
CA GLY A 55 -4.63 11.24 7.38
C GLY A 55 -3.44 11.46 6.44
N ASN A 56 -2.27 11.62 7.04
CA ASN A 56 -1.00 11.86 6.38
C ASN A 56 0.08 10.89 6.90
N PRO A 57 1.30 10.85 6.30
CA PRO A 57 2.34 9.90 6.70
C PRO A 57 2.78 9.98 8.17
N PHE A 58 2.48 11.07 8.88
CA PHE A 58 2.84 11.27 10.29
C PHE A 58 1.65 11.13 11.24
N GLU A 59 0.44 11.39 10.76
CA GLU A 59 -0.81 11.30 11.52
C GLU A 59 -1.81 10.49 10.71
N LEU A 60 -1.92 9.19 11.00
CA LEU A 60 -2.92 8.33 10.38
C LEU A 60 -4.29 8.56 11.03
N THR A 61 -5.35 8.43 10.24
CA THR A 61 -6.74 8.50 10.72
C THR A 61 -7.36 7.11 10.71
N GLN A 62 -8.20 6.84 11.71
CA GLN A 62 -9.05 5.66 11.79
C GLN A 62 -10.50 6.04 11.53
N PHE A 63 -11.22 5.11 10.91
CA PHE A 63 -12.66 5.17 10.74
C PHE A 63 -13.21 3.75 10.67
N GLU A 64 -14.48 3.58 11.06
CA GLU A 64 -15.15 2.28 11.05
C GLU A 64 -15.27 1.70 9.63
N GLY A 65 -15.27 0.37 9.52
CA GLY A 65 -15.52 -0.34 8.26
C GLY A 65 -14.27 -0.70 7.44
N LEU A 66 -13.05 -0.38 7.90
CA LEU A 66 -11.84 -0.90 7.26
C LEU A 66 -11.46 -2.29 7.80
N PRO A 67 -11.10 -3.27 6.93
CA PRO A 67 -10.67 -4.61 7.31
C PRO A 67 -9.20 -4.63 7.77
N THR A 68 -8.79 -3.57 8.48
CA THR A 68 -7.44 -3.38 9.01
C THR A 68 -7.50 -3.34 10.52
N ASP A 69 -6.60 -4.04 11.18
CA ASP A 69 -6.51 -4.05 12.64
C ASP A 69 -5.83 -2.76 13.13
N PHE A 70 -6.62 -1.81 13.62
CA PHE A 70 -6.10 -0.56 14.18
C PHE A 70 -5.39 -0.78 15.53
N GLY A 71 -5.76 -1.85 16.25
CA GLY A 71 -5.17 -2.26 17.52
C GLY A 71 -5.38 -1.23 18.62
N ASP A 72 -6.61 -0.80 18.84
CA ASP A 72 -6.92 0.15 19.91
C ASP A 72 -6.69 -0.51 21.26
N VAL A 73 -6.08 0.23 22.19
CA VAL A 73 -5.75 -0.30 23.51
C VAL A 73 -6.41 0.54 24.58
N GLU A 74 -7.24 -0.11 25.39
CA GLU A 74 -7.87 0.50 26.56
C GLU A 74 -6.87 0.64 27.70
N GLY A 75 -6.94 1.77 28.41
CA GLY A 75 -6.15 2.01 29.61
C GLY A 75 -6.93 2.81 30.64
N SER A 76 -6.40 2.84 31.86
CA SER A 76 -6.92 3.66 32.94
C SER A 76 -5.82 4.50 33.59
N VAL A 77 -6.24 5.66 34.11
CA VAL A 77 -5.38 6.57 34.86
C VAL A 77 -5.14 5.99 36.25
N LYS A 78 -3.89 5.69 36.56
CA LYS A 78 -3.49 5.17 37.88
C LYS A 78 -3.24 6.28 38.89
N THR A 79 -2.41 7.25 38.51
CA THR A 79 -2.09 8.42 39.35
C THR A 79 -1.81 9.62 38.47
N VAL A 80 -2.25 10.79 38.90
CA VAL A 80 -1.98 12.07 38.22
C VAL A 80 -0.85 12.77 38.95
N GLN A 81 0.17 13.21 38.22
CA GLN A 81 1.26 13.98 38.82
C GLN A 81 0.76 15.39 39.14
N ALA A 82 1.14 15.90 40.31
CA ALA A 82 0.77 17.25 40.73
C ALA A 82 1.35 18.26 39.73
N SER A 83 0.48 18.91 38.97
CA SER A 83 0.83 19.94 38.00
C SER A 83 0.86 21.31 38.70
N SER A 84 1.94 22.07 38.50
CA SER A 84 1.94 23.48 38.92
C SER A 84 0.97 24.28 38.05
N GLY A 85 0.33 25.33 38.58
CA GLY A 85 -0.73 26.07 37.88
C GLY A 85 -0.35 26.65 36.51
N GLU A 86 0.93 26.70 36.17
CA GLU A 86 1.47 27.23 34.90
C GLU A 86 1.81 26.15 33.84
N GLU A 87 1.73 24.85 34.18
CA GLU A 87 2.08 23.80 33.22
C GLU A 87 0.99 23.59 32.16
N LYS A 88 1.43 23.53 30.91
CA LYS A 88 0.58 23.28 29.73
C LYS A 88 0.24 21.80 29.52
N LEU A 89 0.94 20.89 30.22
CA LEU A 89 0.77 19.44 30.09
C LEU A 89 0.32 18.84 31.42
N ILE A 90 -0.61 17.88 31.35
CA ILE A 90 -0.98 17.02 32.49
C ILE A 90 -0.27 15.69 32.31
N ARG A 91 0.49 15.26 33.32
CA ARG A 91 1.19 13.98 33.34
C ARG A 91 0.51 12.99 34.27
N PHE A 92 0.32 11.76 33.82
CA PHE A 92 -0.29 10.71 34.61
C PHE A 92 0.31 9.34 34.30
N GLN A 93 0.36 8.48 35.31
CA GLN A 93 0.68 7.07 35.14
C GLN A 93 -0.55 6.31 34.67
N VAL A 94 -0.32 5.31 33.83
CA VAL A 94 -1.37 4.48 33.23
C VAL A 94 -1.18 3.02 33.55
N GLU A 95 -2.27 2.28 33.46
CA GLU A 95 -2.32 0.82 33.45
C GLU A 95 -3.19 0.35 32.28
N GLY A 96 -3.04 -0.91 31.86
CA GLY A 96 -3.75 -1.50 30.71
C GLY A 96 -2.99 -1.44 29.38
N LEU A 97 -1.89 -0.69 29.30
CA LEU A 97 -1.11 -0.52 28.07
C LEU A 97 0.07 -1.50 27.92
N GLN A 98 0.08 -2.62 28.64
CA GLN A 98 1.21 -3.56 28.63
C GLN A 98 1.42 -4.23 27.27
N ASP A 99 0.33 -4.45 26.54
CA ASP A 99 0.33 -5.06 25.21
C ASP A 99 0.38 -4.01 24.08
N ALA A 100 0.41 -2.72 24.43
CA ALA A 100 0.45 -1.63 23.46
C ALA A 100 1.84 -1.48 22.83
N TYR A 101 1.87 -0.99 21.59
CA TYR A 101 3.11 -0.62 20.92
C TYR A 101 3.93 0.36 21.78
N PRO A 102 5.23 0.11 22.07
CA PRO A 102 6.02 0.94 22.99
C PRO A 102 6.28 2.40 22.56
N LYS A 103 5.80 2.83 21.39
CA LYS A 103 5.88 4.23 20.96
C LYS A 103 4.49 4.80 20.73
N LEU A 104 3.86 5.19 21.83
CA LEU A 104 2.55 5.85 21.81
C LEU A 104 2.62 7.36 21.58
N LEU A 105 3.82 7.93 21.53
CA LEU A 105 4.02 9.37 21.32
C LEU A 105 3.34 9.85 20.04
N GLY A 106 2.51 10.88 20.15
CA GLY A 106 1.76 11.49 19.04
C GLY A 106 0.41 10.84 18.74
N LEU A 107 0.13 9.65 19.29
CA LEU A 107 -1.13 8.96 19.07
C LEU A 107 -2.31 9.69 19.72
N PRO A 108 -3.51 9.61 19.10
CA PRO A 108 -4.74 10.05 19.73
C PRO A 108 -5.06 9.19 20.96
N LEU A 109 -5.60 9.85 21.97
CA LEU A 109 -6.12 9.25 23.19
C LEU A 109 -7.54 9.77 23.38
N GLU A 110 -8.52 8.92 23.17
CA GLU A 110 -9.93 9.22 23.42
C GLU A 110 -10.27 8.93 24.87
N TRP A 111 -10.83 9.90 25.57
CA TRP A 111 -11.31 9.72 26.94
C TRP A 111 -12.67 9.01 26.92
N THR A 112 -12.75 7.82 27.50
CA THR A 112 -13.99 7.02 27.52
C THR A 112 -14.80 7.21 28.81
N SER A 113 -14.21 7.85 29.83
CA SER A 113 -14.89 8.26 31.06
C SER A 113 -14.36 9.60 31.60
N GLY A 114 -14.90 10.01 32.76
CA GLY A 114 -14.43 11.19 33.47
C GLY A 114 -14.90 12.50 32.85
N LYS A 115 -14.30 13.62 33.27
CA LYS A 115 -14.70 14.97 32.81
C LYS A 115 -14.47 15.16 31.30
N GLY A 116 -13.43 14.52 30.78
CA GLY A 116 -13.05 14.59 29.37
C GLY A 116 -13.80 13.63 28.46
N GLN A 117 -14.82 12.90 28.94
CA GLN A 117 -15.48 11.86 28.14
C GLN A 117 -15.89 12.35 26.73
N GLY A 118 -15.52 11.58 25.70
CA GLY A 118 -15.74 11.88 24.28
C GLY A 118 -14.78 12.93 23.70
N GLN A 119 -13.82 13.42 24.47
CA GLN A 119 -12.75 14.29 23.97
C GLN A 119 -11.55 13.46 23.52
N ILE A 120 -10.89 13.93 22.47
CA ILE A 120 -9.65 13.34 21.97
C ILE A 120 -8.47 14.24 22.36
N SER A 121 -7.52 13.66 23.08
CA SER A 121 -6.22 14.26 23.38
C SER A 121 -5.13 13.68 22.47
N ARG A 122 -3.96 14.33 22.41
CA ARG A 122 -2.76 13.75 21.79
C ARG A 122 -1.70 13.49 22.84
N ILE A 123 -1.06 12.32 22.78
CA ILE A 123 0.05 11.96 23.65
C ILE A 123 1.27 12.82 23.29
N LYS A 124 1.66 13.74 24.17
CA LYS A 124 2.81 14.66 24.01
C LYS A 124 4.10 14.12 24.58
N GLU A 125 4.01 13.25 25.58
CA GLU A 125 5.13 12.54 26.17
C GLU A 125 4.70 11.12 26.51
N TYR A 126 5.58 10.15 26.31
CA TYR A 126 5.37 8.78 26.75
C TYR A 126 6.66 8.19 27.31
N ASN A 127 6.60 7.68 28.53
CA ASN A 127 7.66 6.88 29.13
C ASN A 127 7.15 5.45 29.33
N TYR A 128 7.66 4.53 28.50
CA TYR A 128 7.31 3.11 28.53
C TYR A 128 7.69 2.42 29.84
N GLU A 129 8.85 2.74 30.42
CA GLU A 129 9.34 2.08 31.65
C GLU A 129 8.48 2.43 32.86
N THR A 130 8.02 3.67 32.95
CA THR A 130 7.21 4.15 34.07
C THR A 130 5.71 4.12 33.79
N GLY A 131 5.30 3.83 32.55
CA GLY A 131 3.92 3.96 32.10
C GLY A 131 3.38 5.38 32.24
N THR A 132 4.19 6.42 32.02
CA THR A 132 3.73 7.82 32.18
C THR A 132 3.38 8.41 30.82
N ILE A 133 2.19 9.00 30.71
CA ILE A 133 1.71 9.76 29.55
C ILE A 133 1.56 11.24 29.92
N ALA A 134 1.79 12.14 28.96
CA ALA A 134 1.41 13.54 29.06
C ALA A 134 0.46 13.95 27.93
N VAL A 135 -0.56 14.75 28.25
CA VAL A 135 -1.48 15.37 27.28
C VAL A 135 -1.60 16.87 27.54
N ASP A 136 -2.09 17.63 26.55
CA ASP A 136 -2.37 19.06 26.73
C ASP A 136 -3.42 19.29 27.83
N LYS A 137 -3.16 20.26 28.71
CA LYS A 137 -4.09 20.71 29.74
C LYS A 137 -5.13 21.63 29.13
N THR A 138 -6.40 21.25 29.19
CA THR A 138 -7.52 22.10 28.76
C THR A 138 -8.55 22.25 29.87
N ALA A 139 -9.58 23.08 29.66
CA ALA A 139 -10.66 23.23 30.64
C ALA A 139 -11.46 21.93 30.82
N ASP A 140 -11.53 21.12 29.77
CA ASP A 140 -12.36 19.91 29.71
C ASP A 140 -11.56 18.63 30.00
N ILE A 141 -10.23 18.67 29.84
CA ILE A 141 -9.33 17.56 30.17
C ILE A 141 -8.74 17.76 31.56
N ASP A 142 -9.29 17.03 32.54
CA ASP A 142 -8.81 16.97 33.93
C ASP A 142 -8.84 15.51 34.44
N PRO A 143 -7.91 14.66 33.97
CA PRO A 143 -7.93 13.23 34.29
C PRO A 143 -7.77 12.99 35.78
N GLN A 144 -8.52 12.03 36.31
CA GLN A 144 -8.50 11.58 37.69
C GLN A 144 -8.12 10.09 37.78
N PRO A 145 -7.55 9.62 38.90
CA PRO A 145 -7.36 8.18 39.12
C PRO A 145 -8.66 7.40 38.91
N GLY A 146 -8.62 6.37 38.06
CA GLY A 146 -9.76 5.55 37.67
C GLY A 146 -10.43 5.95 36.35
N ASP A 147 -10.13 7.13 35.80
CA ASP A 147 -10.64 7.51 34.48
C ASP A 147 -10.08 6.58 33.39
N THR A 148 -10.93 6.17 32.46
CA THR A 148 -10.59 5.28 31.36
C THR A 148 -10.42 6.03 30.05
N PHE A 149 -9.60 5.48 29.17
CA PHE A 149 -9.33 6.01 27.84
C PHE A 149 -8.99 4.89 26.86
N LEU A 150 -9.04 5.23 25.58
CA LEU A 150 -8.65 4.40 24.45
C LEU A 150 -7.48 5.08 23.73
N VAL A 151 -6.39 4.36 23.47
CA VAL A 151 -5.35 4.83 22.56
C VAL A 151 -5.60 4.19 21.21
N GLU A 152 -5.94 5.02 20.22
CA GLU A 152 -6.33 4.52 18.90
C GLU A 152 -5.10 4.25 18.01
N CYS A 153 -5.29 3.45 16.95
CA CYS A 153 -4.31 3.24 15.89
C CYS A 153 -2.96 2.63 16.32
N THR A 154 -2.83 2.04 17.51
CA THR A 154 -1.51 1.64 18.04
C THR A 154 -0.81 0.62 17.14
N ARG A 155 -1.57 -0.35 16.59
CA ARG A 155 -1.03 -1.40 15.71
C ARG A 155 -0.75 -0.89 14.31
N LEU A 156 -1.63 -0.05 13.76
CA LEU A 156 -1.39 0.54 12.44
C LEU A 156 -0.14 1.45 12.46
N GLN A 157 0.05 2.20 13.55
CA GLN A 157 1.25 3.00 13.80
C GLN A 157 2.51 2.14 13.93
N PHE A 158 2.43 1.01 14.64
CA PHE A 158 3.53 0.05 14.73
C PHE A 158 3.93 -0.47 13.34
N GLY A 159 2.93 -0.88 12.54
CA GLY A 159 3.12 -1.32 11.16
C GLY A 159 3.78 -0.26 10.28
N ARG A 160 3.33 1.00 10.38
CA ARG A 160 3.94 2.16 9.69
C ARG A 160 5.41 2.33 10.06
N ASP A 161 5.77 2.27 11.34
CA ASP A 161 7.15 2.47 11.78
C ASP A 161 8.08 1.36 11.28
N LEU A 162 7.61 0.11 11.30
CA LEU A 162 8.33 -1.03 10.73
C LEU A 162 8.48 -0.86 9.21
N TYR A 163 7.40 -0.49 8.51
CA TYR A 163 7.43 -0.21 7.08
C TYR A 163 8.43 0.90 6.72
N ASN A 164 8.44 2.00 7.48
CA ASN A 164 9.37 3.11 7.26
C ASN A 164 10.83 2.68 7.46
N ARG A 165 11.09 1.80 8.43
CA ARG A 165 12.42 1.25 8.69
C ARG A 165 12.88 0.28 7.61
N HIS A 166 11.98 -0.58 7.12
CA HIS A 166 12.35 -1.77 6.35
C HIS A 166 11.97 -1.72 4.86
N CYS A 167 10.93 -0.99 4.50
CA CYS A 167 10.26 -1.12 3.19
C CYS A 167 10.26 0.21 2.39
N MET A 168 10.07 1.35 3.06
CA MET A 168 9.90 2.67 2.44
C MET A 168 11.04 3.03 1.48
N HIS A 169 12.29 2.65 1.79
CA HIS A 169 13.44 2.98 0.95
C HIS A 169 13.34 2.40 -0.48
N CYS A 170 12.59 1.31 -0.67
CA CYS A 170 12.26 0.74 -1.98
C CYS A 170 10.84 1.11 -2.42
N HIS A 171 9.85 0.90 -1.55
CA HIS A 171 8.43 0.98 -1.92
C HIS A 171 7.82 2.39 -1.85
N GLY A 172 8.55 3.39 -1.36
CA GLY A 172 8.03 4.76 -1.23
C GLY A 172 7.19 4.94 0.04
N MET A 173 6.88 6.19 0.38
CA MET A 173 6.15 6.53 1.61
C MET A 173 4.66 6.23 1.50
N SER A 174 4.09 6.37 0.30
CA SER A 174 2.70 6.04 -0.03
C SER A 174 2.54 4.61 -0.57
N GLY A 175 3.62 3.83 -0.63
CA GLY A 175 3.60 2.51 -1.24
C GLY A 175 3.59 2.53 -2.77
N GLU A 176 3.97 3.64 -3.40
CA GLU A 176 3.93 3.90 -4.83
C GLU A 176 5.05 3.19 -5.64
N GLY A 177 5.95 2.47 -4.98
CA GLY A 177 7.05 1.74 -5.61
C GLY A 177 8.22 2.59 -6.06
N THR A 178 8.24 3.89 -5.74
CA THR A 178 9.25 4.87 -6.21
C THR A 178 10.19 5.36 -5.11
N GLY A 179 10.39 4.58 -4.05
CA GLY A 179 11.33 4.91 -2.97
C GLY A 179 12.75 5.24 -3.50
N PRO A 180 13.60 5.92 -2.71
CA PRO A 180 14.89 6.47 -3.19
C PRO A 180 15.84 5.45 -3.84
N THR A 181 15.68 4.16 -3.52
CA THR A 181 16.48 3.08 -4.12
C THR A 181 15.84 2.44 -5.37
N SER A 182 14.55 2.66 -5.60
CA SER A 182 13.72 1.96 -6.61
C SER A 182 14.33 2.01 -8.02
N ARG A 183 14.87 3.17 -8.43
CA ARG A 183 15.48 3.39 -9.75
C ARG A 183 16.68 2.49 -10.07
N TYR A 184 17.27 1.84 -9.07
CA TYR A 184 18.40 0.92 -9.24
C TYR A 184 17.99 -0.56 -9.21
N LEU A 185 16.70 -0.85 -9.02
CA LEU A 185 16.21 -2.21 -8.83
C LEU A 185 15.52 -2.71 -10.10
N ASN A 186 15.87 -3.93 -10.50
CA ASN A 186 15.20 -4.64 -11.58
C ASN A 186 14.89 -6.07 -11.11
N PRO A 187 13.60 -6.47 -11.01
CA PRO A 187 12.40 -5.69 -11.30
C PRO A 187 12.19 -4.52 -10.31
N PRO A 188 11.40 -3.49 -10.70
CA PRO A 188 11.06 -2.40 -9.81
C PRO A 188 10.20 -2.88 -8.62
N PRO A 189 10.24 -2.17 -7.48
CA PRO A 189 9.34 -2.41 -6.35
C PRO A 189 7.87 -2.35 -6.76
N ARG A 190 7.01 -3.07 -6.05
CA ARG A 190 5.57 -3.07 -6.28
C ARG A 190 4.98 -1.73 -5.83
N ASP A 191 4.16 -1.11 -6.68
CA ASP A 191 3.17 -0.10 -6.29
C ASP A 191 1.96 -0.81 -5.67
N PHE A 192 1.73 -0.58 -4.38
CA PHE A 192 0.66 -1.18 -3.59
C PHE A 192 -0.68 -0.48 -3.79
N ARG A 193 -0.70 0.75 -4.30
CA ARG A 193 -1.90 1.61 -4.36
C ARG A 193 -2.98 1.08 -5.32
N GLN A 194 -2.64 0.11 -6.18
CA GLN A 194 -3.60 -0.55 -7.05
C GLN A 194 -4.26 -1.78 -6.40
N GLY A 195 -3.80 -2.23 -5.23
CA GLY A 195 -4.30 -3.46 -4.60
C GLY A 195 -4.01 -4.76 -5.37
N ILE A 196 -3.13 -4.71 -6.39
CA ILE A 196 -2.84 -5.85 -7.26
C ILE A 196 -1.50 -6.48 -6.89
N TYR A 197 -1.55 -7.75 -6.46
CA TYR A 197 -0.40 -8.53 -6.04
C TYR A 197 -0.18 -9.75 -6.92
N LYS A 198 1.06 -9.96 -7.36
CA LYS A 198 1.42 -11.01 -8.34
C LYS A 198 1.30 -12.43 -7.78
N TYR A 199 1.60 -12.64 -6.49
CA TYR A 199 1.80 -13.98 -5.91
C TYR A 199 0.73 -14.30 -4.87
N THR A 200 -0.45 -14.70 -5.33
CA THR A 200 -1.65 -14.88 -4.49
C THR A 200 -2.20 -16.30 -4.53
N SER A 201 -2.72 -16.80 -3.42
CA SER A 201 -3.41 -18.08 -3.28
C SER A 201 -4.83 -18.06 -3.85
N THR A 202 -5.37 -16.86 -4.02
CA THR A 202 -6.77 -16.57 -4.33
C THR A 202 -7.14 -16.74 -5.81
N LYS A 203 -8.44 -16.78 -6.09
CA LYS A 203 -9.05 -16.77 -7.43
C LYS A 203 -8.58 -15.55 -8.29
N PRO A 204 -8.67 -15.62 -9.64
CA PRO A 204 -8.13 -14.60 -10.54
C PRO A 204 -8.49 -13.14 -10.23
N THR A 205 -9.74 -12.88 -9.83
CA THR A 205 -10.29 -11.53 -9.62
C THR A 205 -10.27 -11.06 -8.17
N ALA A 206 -10.05 -11.96 -7.21
CA ALA A 206 -10.02 -11.62 -5.77
C ALA A 206 -8.78 -10.77 -5.41
N LYS A 207 -8.73 -10.16 -4.22
CA LYS A 207 -7.51 -9.51 -3.70
C LYS A 207 -6.48 -10.55 -3.25
N ALA A 208 -5.35 -10.10 -2.69
CA ALA A 208 -4.45 -11.01 -1.99
C ALA A 208 -4.98 -11.31 -0.59
N GLN A 209 -4.70 -12.50 -0.07
CA GLN A 209 -4.86 -12.75 1.36
C GLN A 209 -3.75 -12.09 2.16
N ASN A 210 -4.05 -11.72 3.40
CA ASN A 210 -3.02 -11.27 4.35
C ASN A 210 -1.92 -12.33 4.48
N ALA A 211 -2.30 -13.62 4.55
CA ALA A 211 -1.37 -14.75 4.58
C ALA A 211 -0.46 -14.86 3.33
N ASP A 212 -0.90 -14.37 2.16
CA ASP A 212 -0.04 -14.30 0.98
C ASP A 212 1.02 -13.20 1.09
N LEU A 213 0.61 -12.05 1.61
CA LEU A 213 1.49 -10.91 1.82
C LEU A 213 2.50 -11.21 2.92
N GLU A 214 2.07 -11.78 4.05
CA GLU A 214 2.94 -12.20 5.15
C GLU A 214 3.98 -13.22 4.68
N ARG A 215 3.55 -14.23 3.90
CA ARG A 215 4.48 -15.19 3.30
C ARG A 215 5.48 -14.51 2.38
N THR A 216 5.04 -13.52 1.59
CA THR A 216 5.92 -12.78 0.67
C THR A 216 6.94 -11.94 1.44
N VAL A 217 6.54 -11.28 2.53
CA VAL A 217 7.44 -10.49 3.39
C VAL A 217 8.44 -11.42 4.09
N LYS A 218 7.99 -12.53 4.68
CA LYS A 218 8.87 -13.49 5.35
C LYS A 218 9.86 -14.11 4.39
N GLU A 219 9.40 -14.70 3.28
CA GLU A 219 10.26 -15.45 2.37
C GLU A 219 11.08 -14.55 1.44
N GLY A 220 10.65 -13.31 1.24
CA GLY A 220 11.16 -12.46 0.16
C GLY A 220 10.77 -12.98 -1.22
N ILE A 221 11.33 -12.39 -2.27
CA ILE A 221 11.08 -12.81 -3.64
C ILE A 221 12.39 -13.24 -4.29
N ALA A 222 12.57 -14.55 -4.44
CA ALA A 222 13.82 -15.11 -4.96
C ALA A 222 14.20 -14.55 -6.35
N GLY A 223 15.45 -14.11 -6.49
CA GLY A 223 15.95 -13.52 -7.73
C GLY A 223 15.42 -12.10 -8.00
N THR A 224 15.05 -11.37 -6.94
CA THR A 224 14.83 -9.91 -6.95
C THR A 224 15.55 -9.28 -5.75
N TYR A 225 15.42 -7.97 -5.59
CA TYR A 225 15.94 -7.23 -4.45
C TYR A 225 15.02 -7.21 -3.23
N MET A 226 13.86 -7.89 -3.27
CA MET A 226 12.98 -8.01 -2.09
C MET A 226 13.52 -9.12 -1.17
N PRO A 227 14.18 -8.77 -0.05
CA PRO A 227 14.85 -9.75 0.80
C PRO A 227 13.84 -10.51 1.66
N SER A 228 14.33 -11.53 2.34
CA SER A 228 13.58 -12.24 3.38
C SER A 228 13.62 -11.45 4.69
N PHE A 229 12.47 -11.34 5.36
CA PHE A 229 12.33 -10.71 6.67
C PHE A 229 12.05 -11.73 7.79
N LYS A 230 12.53 -12.97 7.67
CA LYS A 230 12.37 -14.04 8.70
C LYS A 230 12.92 -13.71 10.09
N LEU A 231 13.73 -12.67 10.22
CA LEU A 231 14.24 -12.19 11.51
C LEU A 231 13.23 -11.35 12.27
N LEU A 232 12.21 -10.82 11.59
CA LEU A 232 11.07 -10.19 12.24
C LEU A 232 10.16 -11.27 12.83
N THR A 233 9.51 -10.94 13.94
CA THR A 233 8.49 -11.78 14.57
C THR A 233 7.25 -11.89 13.69
N GLU A 234 6.43 -12.90 13.97
CA GLU A 234 5.14 -13.09 13.29
C GLU A 234 4.24 -11.85 13.43
N ASP A 235 4.22 -11.25 14.62
CA ASP A 235 3.44 -10.05 14.92
C ASP A 235 3.97 -8.81 14.17
N GLU A 236 5.29 -8.60 14.13
CA GLU A 236 5.90 -7.51 13.35
C GLU A 236 5.58 -7.65 11.85
N VAL A 237 5.63 -8.85 11.30
CA VAL A 237 5.26 -9.08 9.90
C VAL A 237 3.78 -8.81 9.67
N SER A 238 2.91 -9.27 10.57
CA SER A 238 1.47 -9.01 10.50
C SER A 238 1.16 -7.51 10.56
N ALA A 239 1.81 -6.76 11.45
CA ALA A 239 1.68 -5.31 11.55
C ALA A 239 2.14 -4.59 10.27
N ILE A 240 3.27 -5.00 9.67
CA ILE A 240 3.71 -4.47 8.36
C ILE A 240 2.65 -4.74 7.28
N VAL A 241 2.14 -5.97 7.20
CA VAL A 241 1.14 -6.36 6.20
C VAL A 241 -0.14 -5.57 6.39
N ASN A 242 -0.60 -5.40 7.62
CA ASN A 242 -1.76 -4.57 7.94
C ASN A 242 -1.60 -3.13 7.41
N TYR A 243 -0.43 -2.51 7.61
CA TYR A 243 -0.15 -1.19 7.06
C TYR A 243 -0.05 -1.17 5.51
N VAL A 244 0.50 -2.22 4.90
CA VAL A 244 0.55 -2.37 3.44
C VAL A 244 -0.85 -2.52 2.83
N VAL A 245 -1.74 -3.27 3.47
CA VAL A 245 -3.16 -3.40 3.07
C VAL A 245 -3.86 -2.05 3.22
N TRP A 246 -3.62 -1.34 4.33
CA TRP A 246 -4.14 0.01 4.51
C TRP A 246 -3.69 0.99 3.41
N LEU A 247 -2.42 0.95 3.01
CA LEU A 247 -1.91 1.73 1.86
C LEU A 247 -2.59 1.35 0.55
N SER A 248 -2.85 0.06 0.33
CA SER A 248 -3.62 -0.41 -0.82
C SER A 248 -5.04 0.15 -0.81
N ILE A 249 -5.75 0.06 0.31
CA ILE A 249 -7.12 0.58 0.44
C ILE A 249 -7.15 2.08 0.13
N ARG A 250 -6.28 2.87 0.77
CA ARG A 250 -6.17 4.32 0.49
C ARG A 250 -5.96 4.60 -1.00
N GLY A 251 -5.03 3.88 -1.63
CA GLY A 251 -4.69 4.06 -3.04
C GLY A 251 -5.82 3.66 -3.99
N GLU A 252 -6.55 2.61 -3.66
CA GLU A 252 -7.69 2.12 -4.44
C GLU A 252 -8.92 3.03 -4.31
N THR A 253 -9.17 3.57 -3.10
CA THR A 253 -10.17 4.61 -2.87
C THR A 253 -9.84 5.84 -3.71
N GLU A 254 -8.60 6.33 -3.66
CA GLU A 254 -8.14 7.43 -4.52
C GLU A 254 -8.39 7.12 -6.00
N LYS A 255 -8.01 5.91 -6.45
CA LYS A 255 -8.18 5.50 -7.85
C LYS A 255 -9.65 5.52 -8.28
N LYS A 256 -10.57 4.96 -7.47
CA LYS A 256 -12.00 4.90 -7.79
C LYS A 256 -12.63 6.28 -7.90
N ILE A 257 -12.36 7.17 -6.95
CA ILE A 257 -12.87 8.53 -6.95
C ILE A 257 -12.34 9.30 -8.17
N VAL A 258 -11.04 9.16 -8.45
CA VAL A 258 -10.42 9.85 -9.58
C VAL A 258 -10.94 9.29 -10.90
N ASP A 259 -11.12 7.97 -11.03
CA ASP A 259 -11.69 7.37 -12.23
C ASP A 259 -13.09 7.91 -12.54
N GLU A 260 -13.92 8.12 -11.52
CA GLU A 260 -15.25 8.73 -11.66
C GLU A 260 -15.16 10.16 -12.21
N LEU A 261 -14.31 10.99 -11.62
CA LEU A 261 -14.17 12.39 -12.00
C LEU A 261 -13.40 12.62 -13.31
N PHE A 262 -12.55 11.67 -13.71
CA PHE A 262 -11.57 11.91 -14.77
C PHE A 262 -12.20 12.14 -16.14
N PHE A 263 -13.31 11.47 -16.42
CA PHE A 263 -13.97 11.54 -17.71
C PHE A 263 -14.64 12.87 -17.97
N ASP A 264 -14.96 13.64 -16.94
CA ASP A 264 -15.66 14.93 -17.05
C ASP A 264 -14.76 16.12 -16.64
N TYR A 265 -13.81 15.89 -15.72
CA TYR A 265 -13.06 16.95 -15.03
C TYR A 265 -11.54 16.80 -15.11
N SER A 266 -11.01 15.97 -16.02
CA SER A 266 -9.59 16.06 -16.38
C SER A 266 -9.28 17.39 -17.07
N LYS A 267 -8.03 17.86 -16.97
CA LYS A 267 -7.59 19.10 -17.63
C LYS A 267 -7.83 19.07 -19.13
N GLU A 268 -7.63 17.92 -19.77
CA GLU A 268 -7.83 17.72 -21.21
C GLU A 268 -9.32 17.80 -21.56
N VAL A 269 -10.17 17.05 -20.86
CA VAL A 269 -11.62 17.05 -21.11
C VAL A 269 -12.22 18.44 -20.90
N VAL A 270 -11.88 19.12 -19.79
CA VAL A 270 -12.41 20.47 -19.53
C VAL A 270 -11.93 21.45 -20.60
N ALA A 271 -10.69 21.33 -21.08
CA ALA A 271 -10.19 22.17 -22.17
C ALA A 271 -10.94 21.91 -23.49
N GLU A 272 -11.31 20.66 -23.76
CA GLU A 272 -12.13 20.30 -24.92
C GLU A 272 -13.57 20.83 -24.80
N ARG A 273 -14.24 20.63 -23.66
CA ARG A 273 -15.62 21.11 -23.40
C ARG A 273 -15.74 22.63 -23.47
N THR A 274 -14.71 23.34 -23.02
CA THR A 274 -14.66 24.81 -23.01
C THR A 274 -14.03 25.42 -24.27
N SER A 275 -13.73 24.59 -25.27
CA SER A 275 -13.29 25.06 -26.58
C SER A 275 -14.45 25.70 -27.37
N GLU A 276 -14.11 26.46 -28.43
CA GLU A 276 -15.12 27.09 -29.30
C GLU A 276 -16.13 26.07 -29.89
N ASP A 277 -15.67 24.83 -30.12
CA ASP A 277 -16.50 23.73 -30.63
C ASP A 277 -17.28 22.98 -29.53
N GLY A 278 -16.84 23.09 -28.27
CA GLY A 278 -17.44 22.41 -27.11
C GLY A 278 -18.72 23.09 -26.60
N GLY A 279 -18.87 24.39 -26.84
CA GLY A 279 -20.13 25.12 -26.63
C GLY A 279 -20.50 25.43 -25.18
N GLU A 280 -19.72 24.98 -24.18
CA GLU A 280 -19.92 25.27 -22.75
C GLU A 280 -18.96 26.36 -22.26
N SER A 281 -19.42 27.23 -21.36
CA SER A 281 -18.50 28.14 -20.67
C SER A 281 -17.76 27.40 -19.55
N ARG A 282 -16.55 27.86 -19.20
CA ARG A 282 -15.82 27.28 -18.06
C ARG A 282 -16.61 27.43 -16.77
N GLU A 283 -17.32 28.55 -16.62
CA GLU A 283 -18.19 28.82 -15.48
C GLU A 283 -19.29 27.77 -15.33
N ASP A 284 -19.93 27.35 -16.43
CA ASP A 284 -20.98 26.33 -16.41
C ASP A 284 -20.42 24.96 -15.97
N VAL A 285 -19.27 24.55 -16.52
CA VAL A 285 -18.59 23.29 -16.14
C VAL A 285 -18.17 23.30 -14.68
N MET A 286 -17.76 24.46 -14.14
CA MET A 286 -17.38 24.56 -12.72
C MET A 286 -18.59 24.56 -11.78
N GLU A 287 -19.74 25.08 -12.19
CA GLU A 287 -20.97 24.98 -11.38
C GLU A 287 -21.49 23.54 -11.36
N GLU A 288 -21.43 22.81 -12.49
CA GLU A 288 -21.73 21.36 -12.53
C GLU A 288 -20.82 20.57 -11.58
N LEU A 289 -19.51 20.81 -11.64
CA LEU A 289 -18.55 20.18 -10.74
C LEU A 289 -18.88 20.47 -9.27
N LYS A 290 -19.26 21.71 -8.96
CA LYS A 290 -19.60 22.12 -7.60
C LYS A 290 -20.87 21.42 -7.12
N GLU A 291 -21.90 21.30 -7.96
CA GLU A 291 -23.11 20.55 -7.65
C GLU A 291 -22.79 19.08 -7.34
N TYR A 292 -22.00 18.44 -8.20
CA TYR A 292 -21.52 17.07 -7.96
C TYR A 292 -20.75 16.95 -6.63
N MET A 293 -19.84 17.90 -6.34
CA MET A 293 -19.04 17.88 -5.11
C MET A 293 -19.88 18.05 -3.83
N GLU A 294 -21.01 18.75 -3.92
CA GLU A 294 -21.92 18.97 -2.80
C GLU A 294 -22.91 17.82 -2.62
N LEU A 295 -23.43 17.24 -3.72
CA LEU A 295 -24.53 16.28 -3.70
C LEU A 295 -24.07 14.82 -3.79
N ASP A 296 -23.17 14.51 -4.72
CA ASP A 296 -22.84 13.11 -5.08
C ASP A 296 -21.49 12.65 -4.53
N PHE A 297 -20.52 13.56 -4.40
CA PHE A 297 -19.16 13.21 -3.97
C PHE A 297 -19.07 12.52 -2.59
N PRO A 298 -19.84 12.90 -1.55
CA PRO A 298 -19.84 12.18 -0.28
C PRO A 298 -20.19 10.69 -0.44
N ASP A 299 -21.24 10.40 -1.22
CA ASP A 299 -21.70 9.03 -1.48
C ASP A 299 -20.68 8.27 -2.35
N THR A 300 -20.08 8.94 -3.35
CA THR A 300 -19.00 8.37 -4.15
C THR A 300 -17.79 7.99 -3.29
N LEU A 301 -17.40 8.84 -2.33
CA LEU A 301 -16.30 8.58 -1.40
C LEU A 301 -16.59 7.38 -0.48
N GLU A 302 -17.79 7.34 0.09
CA GLU A 302 -18.25 6.26 0.96
C GLU A 302 -18.32 4.92 0.20
N PHE A 303 -18.93 4.91 -0.98
CA PHE A 303 -19.00 3.74 -1.86
C PHE A 303 -17.62 3.28 -2.31
N ALA A 304 -16.75 4.21 -2.71
CA ALA A 304 -15.38 3.89 -3.11
C ALA A 304 -14.61 3.20 -1.99
N THR A 305 -14.79 3.67 -0.75
CA THR A 305 -14.09 3.11 0.41
C THR A 305 -14.66 1.77 0.85
N SER A 306 -15.98 1.69 1.05
CA SER A 306 -16.68 0.47 1.49
C SER A 306 -16.48 -0.68 0.51
N SER A 307 -16.66 -0.44 -0.79
CA SER A 307 -16.47 -1.48 -1.81
C SER A 307 -15.01 -2.00 -1.89
N VAL A 308 -14.02 -1.17 -1.56
CA VAL A 308 -12.62 -1.60 -1.50
C VAL A 308 -12.37 -2.41 -0.23
N ALA A 309 -12.88 -1.95 0.91
CA ALA A 309 -12.81 -2.63 2.19
C ALA A 309 -13.43 -4.04 2.11
N GLU A 310 -14.66 -4.15 1.60
CA GLU A 310 -15.36 -5.42 1.40
C GLU A 310 -14.54 -6.39 0.54
N ALA A 311 -13.97 -5.93 -0.58
CA ALA A 311 -13.16 -6.78 -1.46
C ALA A 311 -11.88 -7.32 -0.77
N TRP A 312 -11.31 -6.58 0.17
CA TRP A 312 -10.17 -7.02 0.99
C TRP A 312 -10.61 -8.00 2.10
N GLU A 313 -11.79 -7.81 2.68
CA GLU A 313 -12.38 -8.74 3.65
C GLU A 313 -12.73 -10.08 3.00
N GLU A 314 -13.48 -10.06 1.90
CA GLU A 314 -13.85 -11.25 1.11
C GLU A 314 -12.63 -12.06 0.68
N ALA A 315 -11.54 -11.39 0.30
CA ALA A 315 -10.33 -12.09 -0.10
C ALA A 315 -9.70 -12.93 1.03
N ASN A 316 -9.93 -12.56 2.29
CA ASN A 316 -9.43 -13.29 3.46
C ASN A 316 -10.34 -14.46 3.88
N MET A 317 -11.48 -14.66 3.23
CA MET A 317 -12.32 -15.83 3.42
C MET A 317 -11.72 -17.08 2.76
N GLU A 318 -12.07 -18.27 3.27
CA GLU A 318 -11.53 -19.55 2.78
C GLU A 318 -11.92 -19.84 1.32
N ASP A 319 -13.12 -19.42 0.91
CA ASP A 319 -13.66 -19.65 -0.43
C ASP A 319 -12.96 -18.81 -1.52
N ALA A 320 -12.28 -17.74 -1.14
CA ALA A 320 -11.46 -16.96 -2.05
C ALA A 320 -10.22 -17.74 -2.51
N VAL A 321 -9.77 -18.74 -1.74
CA VAL A 321 -8.56 -19.52 -1.99
C VAL A 321 -8.78 -20.52 -3.13
N VAL A 322 -7.79 -20.62 -4.01
CA VAL A 322 -7.75 -21.72 -4.98
C VAL A 322 -7.30 -22.99 -4.27
N VAL A 323 -8.24 -23.94 -4.22
CA VAL A 323 -8.05 -25.31 -3.76
C VAL A 323 -8.38 -26.24 -4.93
N PRO A 324 -7.44 -27.10 -5.36
CA PRO A 324 -7.72 -28.13 -6.36
C PRO A 324 -8.83 -29.06 -5.85
N GLU A 325 -9.82 -29.31 -6.69
CA GLU A 325 -10.90 -30.29 -6.51
C GLU A 325 -10.35 -31.72 -6.52
N THR A 326 -9.25 -31.97 -7.25
CA THR A 326 -8.63 -33.30 -7.31
C THR A 326 -7.21 -33.36 -6.73
N PRO A 327 -6.82 -34.51 -6.13
CA PRO A 327 -5.49 -34.68 -5.58
C PRO A 327 -4.39 -34.49 -6.63
N ARG A 328 -3.22 -34.03 -6.18
CA ARG A 328 -2.06 -33.87 -7.06
C ARG A 328 -1.75 -35.18 -7.80
N VAL A 329 -1.72 -35.11 -9.13
CA VAL A 329 -1.24 -36.20 -9.98
C VAL A 329 0.21 -36.53 -9.62
N PRO A 330 0.55 -37.81 -9.33
CA PRO A 330 1.91 -38.22 -9.04
C PRO A 330 2.90 -37.83 -10.15
N ASP A 331 4.07 -37.35 -9.76
CA ASP A 331 5.13 -36.99 -10.71
C ASP A 331 5.77 -38.26 -11.31
N THR A 332 5.42 -38.55 -12.56
CA THR A 332 5.86 -39.71 -13.34
C THR A 332 6.37 -39.24 -14.71
N PRO A 333 7.18 -40.05 -15.43
CA PRO A 333 7.50 -39.76 -16.84
C PRO A 333 6.25 -39.51 -17.69
N GLU A 334 5.18 -40.26 -17.47
CA GLU A 334 3.93 -40.17 -18.23
C GLU A 334 3.16 -38.87 -17.94
N SER A 335 3.06 -38.46 -16.67
CA SER A 335 2.43 -37.17 -16.31
C SER A 335 3.20 -35.98 -16.88
N ARG A 336 4.53 -36.05 -16.86
CA ARG A 336 5.39 -34.99 -17.44
C ARG A 336 5.24 -34.92 -18.96
N GLU A 337 5.07 -36.04 -19.65
CA GLU A 337 4.82 -36.05 -21.09
C GLU A 337 3.44 -35.46 -21.43
N ARG A 338 2.39 -35.75 -20.65
CA ARG A 338 1.08 -35.09 -20.80
C ARG A 338 1.19 -33.58 -20.57
N GLY A 339 1.90 -33.17 -19.51
CA GLY A 339 2.18 -31.76 -19.24
C GLY A 339 2.97 -31.07 -20.35
N ARG A 340 3.97 -31.75 -20.93
CA ARG A 340 4.75 -31.24 -22.07
C ARG A 340 3.86 -30.99 -23.29
N LYS A 341 2.95 -31.91 -23.60
CA LYS A 341 1.98 -31.76 -24.71
C LYS A 341 1.06 -30.57 -24.48
N LEU A 342 0.58 -30.37 -23.25
CA LEU A 342 -0.22 -29.20 -22.89
C LEU A 342 0.59 -27.91 -23.06
N TYR A 343 1.82 -27.87 -22.56
CA TYR A 343 2.71 -26.69 -22.60
C TYR A 343 3.04 -26.22 -24.02
N LEU A 344 3.23 -27.18 -24.95
CA LEU A 344 3.50 -26.91 -26.37
C LEU A 344 2.23 -26.75 -27.21
N GLY A 345 1.07 -27.13 -26.67
CA GLY A 345 -0.18 -27.20 -27.39
C GLY A 345 -0.94 -25.87 -27.45
N ASP A 346 -1.86 -25.79 -28.42
CA ASP A 346 -2.69 -24.59 -28.66
C ASP A 346 -3.66 -24.27 -27.52
N LYS A 347 -3.94 -25.24 -26.64
CA LYS A 347 -4.80 -25.04 -25.46
C LYS A 347 -4.18 -24.07 -24.45
N THR A 348 -2.85 -24.02 -24.35
CA THR A 348 -2.16 -23.17 -23.36
C THR A 348 -1.24 -22.13 -23.97
N LYS A 349 -0.62 -22.44 -25.12
CA LYS A 349 0.36 -21.58 -25.81
C LYS A 349 1.48 -21.07 -24.88
N CYS A 350 1.84 -21.83 -23.84
CA CYS A 350 2.88 -21.41 -22.88
C CYS A 350 4.21 -21.10 -23.58
N ALA A 351 4.57 -21.89 -24.60
CA ALA A 351 5.78 -21.73 -25.38
C ALA A 351 5.88 -20.39 -26.14
N THR A 352 4.77 -19.71 -26.41
CA THR A 352 4.77 -18.40 -27.09
C THR A 352 5.51 -17.34 -26.26
N CYS A 353 5.40 -17.42 -24.94
CA CYS A 353 6.08 -16.51 -24.01
C CYS A 353 7.33 -17.15 -23.41
N HIS A 354 7.21 -18.38 -22.91
CA HIS A 354 8.31 -19.07 -22.21
C HIS A 354 9.30 -19.79 -23.14
N GLY A 355 9.01 -19.89 -24.44
CA GLY A 355 9.79 -20.66 -25.41
C GLY A 355 9.53 -22.17 -25.31
N PRO A 356 9.78 -22.96 -26.36
CA PRO A 356 9.50 -24.40 -26.36
C PRO A 356 10.30 -25.17 -25.30
N GLN A 357 11.48 -24.69 -24.92
CA GLN A 357 12.28 -25.25 -23.82
C GLN A 357 12.04 -24.59 -22.47
N GLY A 358 11.15 -23.60 -22.34
CA GLY A 358 10.91 -22.92 -21.06
C GLY A 358 12.02 -21.96 -20.63
N ARG A 359 12.83 -21.45 -21.56
CA ARG A 359 13.96 -20.54 -21.29
C ARG A 359 13.58 -19.07 -21.19
N GLY A 360 12.30 -18.74 -21.32
CA GLY A 360 11.81 -17.36 -21.29
C GLY A 360 12.12 -16.56 -22.55
N ASN A 361 12.30 -17.24 -23.69
CA ASN A 361 12.72 -16.67 -24.97
C ASN A 361 11.70 -16.93 -26.09
N GLY A 362 10.41 -17.02 -25.76
CA GLY A 362 9.34 -17.21 -26.73
C GLY A 362 9.18 -16.00 -27.66
N THR A 363 8.48 -16.19 -28.78
CA THR A 363 8.32 -15.16 -29.82
C THR A 363 7.67 -13.88 -29.30
N ALA A 364 6.76 -13.96 -28.32
CA ALA A 364 6.14 -12.80 -27.68
C ALA A 364 7.13 -11.82 -27.03
N THR A 365 8.36 -12.27 -26.74
CA THR A 365 9.44 -11.40 -26.22
C THR A 365 10.01 -10.44 -27.27
N GLN A 366 9.71 -10.66 -28.55
CA GLN A 366 10.23 -9.87 -29.67
C GLN A 366 9.23 -8.82 -30.18
N ASP A 367 7.98 -8.89 -29.72
CA ASP A 367 6.91 -8.00 -30.17
C ASP A 367 6.94 -6.66 -29.42
N PHE A 368 6.45 -5.61 -30.08
CA PHE A 368 6.09 -4.36 -29.41
C PHE A 368 4.66 -4.47 -28.90
N TRP A 369 4.52 -4.57 -27.58
CA TRP A 369 3.23 -4.72 -26.91
C TRP A 369 2.51 -3.38 -26.81
N THR A 370 1.18 -3.41 -26.77
CA THR A 370 0.35 -2.22 -26.60
C THR A 370 0.20 -1.93 -25.11
N ASN A 371 0.40 -0.66 -24.72
CA ASN A 371 0.11 -0.16 -23.40
C ASN A 371 -1.41 -0.07 -23.23
N PRO A 372 -2.01 -0.81 -22.28
CA PRO A 372 -3.47 -0.78 -22.09
C PRO A 372 -4.00 0.58 -21.59
N ALA A 373 -3.15 1.43 -20.99
CA ALA A 373 -3.55 2.73 -20.48
C ALA A 373 -3.59 3.81 -21.59
N THR A 374 -2.64 3.78 -22.55
CA THR A 374 -2.54 4.80 -23.60
C THR A 374 -2.99 4.30 -24.97
N ASN A 375 -3.20 2.99 -25.12
CA ASN A 375 -3.44 2.30 -26.40
C ASN A 375 -2.30 2.44 -27.43
N GLU A 376 -1.14 2.95 -27.02
CA GLU A 376 0.06 3.07 -27.86
C GLU A 376 1.00 1.88 -27.69
N LYS A 377 1.92 1.68 -28.63
CA LYS A 377 2.97 0.65 -28.49
C LYS A 377 4.04 1.11 -27.51
N TYR A 378 4.50 0.21 -26.63
CA TYR A 378 5.70 0.47 -25.84
C TYR A 378 6.91 0.70 -26.75
N PRO A 379 7.84 1.60 -26.39
CA PRO A 379 9.04 1.85 -27.19
C PRO A 379 10.04 0.69 -27.15
N ASN A 380 9.92 -0.20 -26.16
CA ASN A 380 10.78 -1.36 -25.97
C ASN A 380 10.03 -2.65 -26.29
N ARG A 381 10.74 -3.64 -26.85
CA ARG A 381 10.18 -4.98 -27.13
C ARG A 381 9.95 -5.78 -25.85
N GLY A 382 9.00 -6.71 -25.95
CA GLY A 382 8.72 -7.71 -24.93
C GLY A 382 7.49 -7.40 -24.09
N LEU A 383 7.24 -8.30 -23.16
CA LEU A 383 6.06 -8.27 -22.32
C LEU A 383 6.21 -7.18 -21.25
N HIS A 384 5.10 -6.54 -20.91
CA HIS A 384 5.02 -5.50 -19.88
C HIS A 384 3.94 -5.86 -18.87
N ASP A 385 4.12 -5.45 -17.61
CA ASP A 385 3.07 -5.51 -16.60
C ASP A 385 2.15 -4.28 -16.65
N ILE A 386 1.06 -4.29 -15.90
CA ILE A 386 0.07 -3.20 -15.91
C ILE A 386 0.62 -1.85 -15.41
N TRP A 387 1.81 -1.86 -14.80
CA TRP A 387 2.52 -0.66 -14.38
C TRP A 387 3.50 -0.18 -15.46
N GLY A 388 3.45 -0.75 -16.66
CA GLY A 388 4.31 -0.40 -17.78
C GLY A 388 5.75 -0.91 -17.66
N ASN A 389 6.06 -1.80 -16.71
CA ASN A 389 7.41 -2.31 -16.53
C ASN A 389 7.65 -3.54 -17.40
N GLN A 390 8.81 -3.60 -18.04
CA GLN A 390 9.21 -4.78 -18.80
C GLN A 390 9.30 -6.00 -17.88
N LEU A 391 8.64 -7.08 -18.30
CA LEU A 391 8.47 -8.30 -17.53
C LEU A 391 8.86 -9.52 -18.38
N PRO A 392 10.16 -9.83 -18.51
CA PRO A 392 10.58 -11.01 -19.23
C PRO A 392 10.06 -12.29 -18.55
N PRO A 393 9.51 -13.26 -19.32
CA PRO A 393 9.14 -14.55 -18.78
C PRO A 393 10.35 -15.24 -18.14
N ARG A 394 10.12 -15.98 -17.06
CA ARG A 394 11.22 -16.63 -16.35
C ARG A 394 11.80 -17.78 -17.18
N ASP A 395 13.12 -17.90 -17.13
CA ASP A 395 13.81 -19.15 -17.45
C ASP A 395 13.49 -20.18 -16.37
N LEU A 396 12.64 -21.14 -16.74
CA LEU A 396 12.11 -22.18 -15.88
C LEU A 396 13.16 -23.25 -15.56
N HIS A 397 14.28 -23.33 -16.29
CA HIS A 397 15.40 -24.21 -15.95
C HIS A 397 16.16 -23.75 -14.71
N ARG A 398 16.00 -22.49 -14.27
CA ARG A 398 16.69 -21.98 -13.09
C ARG A 398 16.13 -22.55 -11.78
N GLY A 399 14.94 -23.15 -11.79
CA GLY A 399 14.26 -23.63 -10.58
C GLY A 399 13.88 -22.53 -9.59
N ILE A 400 13.90 -21.26 -10.01
CA ILE A 400 13.55 -20.09 -9.19
C ILE A 400 12.14 -19.62 -9.59
N TYR A 401 11.15 -19.98 -8.78
CA TYR A 401 9.75 -19.57 -8.93
C TYR A 401 9.43 -18.47 -7.92
N ARG A 402 9.21 -17.24 -8.41
CA ARG A 402 9.04 -16.05 -7.56
C ARG A 402 7.80 -16.08 -6.66
N GLY A 403 6.77 -16.85 -7.03
CA GLY A 403 5.55 -17.00 -6.24
C GLY A 403 5.52 -18.20 -5.29
N GLY A 404 6.66 -18.88 -5.09
CA GLY A 404 6.77 -20.10 -4.29
C GLY A 404 7.11 -21.33 -5.11
N ARG A 405 7.81 -22.29 -4.50
CA ARG A 405 8.34 -23.50 -5.16
C ARG A 405 7.60 -24.79 -4.78
N ARG A 406 6.57 -24.71 -3.94
CA ARG A 406 5.74 -25.89 -3.66
C ARG A 406 4.89 -26.16 -4.91
N PRO A 407 4.55 -27.44 -5.20
CA PRO A 407 3.69 -27.77 -6.32
C PRO A 407 2.38 -26.97 -6.35
N ILE A 408 1.76 -26.77 -5.17
CA ILE A 408 0.53 -25.96 -5.04
C ILE A 408 0.75 -24.47 -5.37
N ASP A 409 1.94 -23.92 -5.14
CA ASP A 409 2.24 -22.54 -5.49
C ASP A 409 2.31 -22.38 -7.02
N VAL A 410 2.94 -23.34 -7.70
CA VAL A 410 3.01 -23.38 -9.18
C VAL A 410 1.63 -23.60 -9.78
N TYR A 411 0.85 -24.54 -9.21
CA TYR A 411 -0.54 -24.78 -9.58
C TYR A 411 -1.36 -23.49 -9.53
N ARG A 412 -1.30 -22.74 -8.42
CA ARG A 412 -2.05 -21.49 -8.24
C ARG A 412 -1.66 -20.40 -9.25
N ARG A 413 -0.39 -20.36 -9.70
CA ARG A 413 0.02 -19.42 -10.76
C ARG A 413 -0.54 -19.79 -12.14
N MET A 414 -0.75 -21.07 -12.40
CA MET A 414 -1.39 -21.53 -13.64
C MET A 414 -2.91 -21.35 -13.54
N TYR A 415 -3.50 -21.72 -12.42
CA TYR A 415 -4.94 -21.61 -12.20
C TYR A 415 -5.40 -20.15 -12.25
N SER A 416 -4.82 -19.27 -11.43
CA SER A 416 -5.24 -17.88 -11.30
C SER A 416 -4.54 -16.91 -12.25
N GLY A 417 -3.52 -17.38 -12.97
CA GLY A 417 -2.57 -16.50 -13.65
C GLY A 417 -1.68 -15.75 -12.66
N ILE A 418 -0.92 -14.78 -13.18
CA ILE A 418 -0.13 -13.87 -12.34
C ILE A 418 -0.72 -12.47 -12.51
N LYS A 419 -1.44 -12.01 -11.49
CA LYS A 419 -2.22 -10.75 -11.53
C LYS A 419 -1.34 -9.56 -11.91
N GLY A 420 -1.90 -8.69 -12.76
CA GLY A 420 -1.20 -7.53 -13.30
C GLY A 420 -0.09 -7.87 -14.30
N THR A 421 -0.05 -9.09 -14.85
CA THR A 421 0.91 -9.49 -15.88
C THR A 421 0.21 -10.15 -17.07
N PRO A 422 0.88 -10.32 -18.22
CA PRO A 422 0.32 -11.05 -19.35
C PRO A 422 0.19 -12.56 -19.15
N MET A 423 0.57 -13.12 -17.99
CA MET A 423 0.41 -14.56 -17.70
C MET A 423 -1.04 -14.85 -17.29
N PRO A 424 -1.86 -15.47 -18.16
CA PRO A 424 -3.29 -15.61 -17.95
C PRO A 424 -3.62 -16.74 -16.98
N ALA A 425 -4.88 -16.76 -16.54
CA ALA A 425 -5.47 -17.85 -15.80
C ALA A 425 -5.84 -19.03 -16.73
N PHE A 426 -5.58 -20.24 -16.27
CA PHE A 426 -5.95 -21.49 -16.96
C PHE A 426 -6.94 -22.35 -16.14
N GLY A 427 -7.34 -21.90 -14.94
CA GLY A 427 -8.41 -22.54 -14.17
C GLY A 427 -9.76 -22.35 -14.86
N GLY A 428 -10.50 -23.43 -15.07
CA GLY A 428 -11.71 -23.47 -15.90
C GLY A 428 -11.43 -24.07 -17.29
N PRO A 429 -10.58 -23.44 -18.15
CA PRO A 429 -10.20 -24.03 -19.43
C PRO A 429 -9.43 -25.37 -19.34
N LEU A 430 -8.68 -25.58 -18.26
CA LEU A 430 -8.00 -26.84 -17.95
C LEU A 430 -8.64 -27.51 -16.74
N SER A 431 -8.66 -28.85 -16.73
CA SER A 431 -8.98 -29.61 -15.52
C SER A 431 -7.81 -29.58 -14.53
N ASP A 432 -8.09 -29.92 -13.28
CA ASP A 432 -7.08 -30.01 -12.23
C ASP A 432 -5.99 -31.04 -12.55
N GLU A 433 -6.33 -32.18 -13.16
CA GLU A 433 -5.36 -33.18 -13.60
C GLU A 433 -4.44 -32.62 -14.69
N GLU A 434 -4.99 -31.89 -15.67
CA GLU A 434 -4.22 -31.24 -16.72
C GLU A 434 -3.27 -30.17 -16.14
N LEU A 435 -3.74 -29.38 -15.18
CA LEU A 435 -2.90 -28.42 -14.45
C LEU A 435 -1.81 -29.13 -13.64
N TRP A 436 -2.11 -30.23 -12.98
CA TRP A 436 -1.10 -31.01 -12.25
C TRP A 436 -0.06 -31.65 -13.17
N ASP A 437 -0.47 -32.13 -14.35
CA ASP A 437 0.45 -32.61 -15.38
C ASP A 437 1.38 -31.48 -15.85
N LEU A 438 0.85 -30.28 -16.10
CA LEU A 438 1.65 -29.08 -16.42
C LEU A 438 2.62 -28.71 -15.30
N VAL A 439 2.18 -28.74 -14.03
CA VAL A 439 3.03 -28.49 -12.86
C VAL A 439 4.18 -29.49 -12.82
N ASN A 440 3.90 -30.78 -12.98
CA ASN A 440 4.93 -31.82 -12.99
C ASN A 440 5.94 -31.60 -14.13
N TYR A 441 5.46 -31.25 -15.34
CA TYR A 441 6.35 -30.90 -16.45
C TYR A 441 7.23 -29.68 -16.15
N VAL A 442 6.65 -28.55 -15.75
CA VAL A 442 7.37 -27.30 -15.49
C VAL A 442 8.39 -27.45 -14.36
N MET A 443 8.05 -28.20 -13.31
CA MET A 443 8.96 -28.46 -12.19
C MET A 443 10.07 -29.46 -12.56
N SER A 444 9.95 -30.19 -13.67
CA SER A 444 10.98 -31.09 -14.17
C SER A 444 12.05 -30.41 -15.04
N LEU A 445 11.74 -29.24 -15.61
CA LEU A 445 12.64 -28.50 -16.52
C LEU A 445 14.02 -28.20 -15.92
N PRO A 446 14.19 -27.85 -14.63
CA PRO A 446 15.53 -27.66 -14.05
C PRO A 446 16.44 -28.90 -14.12
N TYR A 447 15.86 -30.10 -14.29
CA TYR A 447 16.56 -31.37 -14.26
C TYR A 447 16.65 -32.06 -15.64
N SER A 448 16.05 -31.47 -16.68
CA SER A 448 16.18 -32.01 -18.04
C SER A 448 17.57 -31.68 -18.60
N SER A 449 18.15 -32.62 -19.35
CA SER A 449 19.43 -32.39 -20.05
C SER A 449 19.28 -31.23 -21.03
N LYS A 450 20.28 -30.33 -21.02
CA LYS A 450 20.29 -29.04 -21.73
C LYS A 450 20.09 -29.13 -23.24
#